data_AF-A0A949BKU3-F1
#
_entry.id   AF-A0A949BKU3-F1
#
_cell.length_a   1.000
_cell.length_b   1.000
_cell.length_c   1.000
_cell.angle_alpha   90.00
_cell.angle_beta   90.00
_cell.angle_gamma   90.00
#
_symmetry.space_group_name_H-M   'P 1'
#
loop_
_entity.id
_entity.type
_entity.pdbx_description
1 polymer ?
#
loop_
_entity_poly.entity_id
_entity_poly.type
_entity_poly.pdbx_seq_one_letter_code
_entity_poly.pdbx_strand_id
1 'polypeptide(L)'
;MEKIRYEIDPHNRLIAKISRRRSGIPKFRHVIDGEFKAGLFNTLIYHIKSPSKGITEELNLPYQVKLGGAWSLTKNHELKLIFDKCQLEGFRNDVVLKGEIIGANSDSILFSVTQKTKDGFSRTSILRLEGIWQADEYNRLIFKAKKESDKYDTLVFEGRWEINKQHKIVYKYTKDRDKSERSVLFDGFWNISKKDTLTYHLDFMNRSLFDFRVGKGIVSQNNIKYEIGIGARARRRPKARYLVLYGKWNIRKSVGLVFEIDYGDGQTGGIVFSAEAKLTADSRIKFELKTESGKSLGISLTLSRTILKAVGELYSKVLFSEKEKAVYIGGGVRW
;
A
#
# COMPACT_ATOMS: atom_id res chain seq x y z
N MET A 1 -4.13 45.90 11.47
CA MET A 1 -3.58 44.94 10.49
C MET A 1 -4.73 44.35 9.69
N GLU A 2 -4.61 44.34 8.37
CA GLU A 2 -5.55 43.61 7.51
C GLU A 2 -5.36 42.11 7.73
N LYS A 3 -6.46 41.37 7.89
CA LYS A 3 -6.43 39.92 8.10
C LYS A 3 -6.65 39.26 6.74
N ILE A 4 -5.58 38.66 6.20
CA ILE A 4 -5.66 37.88 4.97
C ILE A 4 -6.23 36.51 5.31
N ARG A 5 -7.31 36.12 4.62
CA ARG A 5 -7.86 34.77 4.70
C ARG A 5 -7.54 34.04 3.41
N TYR A 6 -6.99 32.84 3.51
CA TYR A 6 -6.71 32.04 2.34
C TYR A 6 -7.77 30.94 2.18
N GLU A 7 -7.99 30.52 0.94
CA GLU A 7 -8.81 29.35 0.60
C GLU A 7 -8.23 28.67 -0.63
N ILE A 8 -8.63 27.42 -0.86
CA ILE A 8 -8.29 26.69 -2.08
C ILE A 8 -9.57 26.48 -2.87
N ASP A 9 -9.55 26.94 -4.12
CA ASP A 9 -10.74 26.90 -4.98
C ASP A 9 -10.91 25.53 -5.70
N PRO A 10 -12.02 25.32 -6.42
CA PRO A 10 -12.26 24.06 -7.14
C PRO A 10 -11.26 23.73 -8.26
N HIS A 11 -10.36 24.65 -8.60
CA HIS A 11 -9.28 24.49 -9.58
C HIS A 11 -7.90 24.29 -8.91
N ASN A 12 -7.89 23.95 -7.61
CA ASN A 12 -6.69 23.78 -6.81
C ASN A 12 -5.80 25.04 -6.81
N ARG A 13 -6.39 26.24 -6.75
CA ARG A 13 -5.65 27.51 -6.67
C ARG A 13 -5.75 28.10 -5.28
N LEU A 14 -4.66 28.69 -4.80
CA LEU A 14 -4.68 29.45 -3.56
C LEU A 14 -5.31 30.82 -3.84
N ILE A 15 -6.34 31.17 -3.08
CA ILE A 15 -7.02 32.46 -3.16
C ILE A 15 -6.80 33.22 -1.86
N ALA A 16 -6.32 34.45 -1.93
CA ALA A 16 -6.32 35.38 -0.81
C ALA A 16 -7.58 36.25 -0.83
N LYS A 17 -8.27 36.31 0.31
CA LYS A 17 -9.40 37.20 0.59
C LYS A 17 -8.95 38.27 1.56
N ILE A 18 -9.08 39.51 1.14
CA ILE A 18 -8.73 40.68 1.96
C ILE A 18 -10.03 41.34 2.40
N SER A 19 -10.21 41.52 3.70
CA SER A 19 -11.34 42.30 4.23
C SER A 19 -10.85 43.67 4.68
N ARG A 20 -11.12 44.72 3.90
CA ARG A 20 -10.95 46.10 4.37
C ARG A 20 -12.10 46.46 5.30
N ARG A 21 -11.80 46.91 6.53
CA ARG A 21 -12.78 47.19 7.59
C ARG A 21 -13.75 48.36 7.31
N ARG A 22 -13.64 49.08 6.18
CA ARG A 22 -14.29 50.40 6.01
C ARG A 22 -15.18 50.60 4.79
N SER A 23 -15.23 49.67 3.84
CA SER A 23 -16.11 49.82 2.67
C SER A 23 -17.02 48.60 2.58
N GLY A 24 -18.33 48.80 2.51
CA GLY A 24 -19.33 47.74 2.29
C GLY A 24 -19.25 47.06 0.92
N ILE A 25 -18.05 47.02 0.32
CA ILE A 25 -17.73 46.47 -0.99
C ILE A 25 -17.33 45.00 -0.79
N PRO A 26 -17.79 44.08 -1.66
CA PRO A 26 -17.49 42.65 -1.57
C PRO A 26 -15.99 42.37 -1.53
N LYS A 27 -15.61 41.38 -0.71
CA LYS A 27 -14.26 40.86 -0.51
C LYS A 27 -13.59 40.54 -1.85
N PHE A 28 -12.57 41.30 -2.24
CA PHE A 28 -11.77 40.96 -3.42
C PHE A 28 -11.05 39.63 -3.19
N ARG A 29 -11.22 38.71 -4.15
CA ARG A 29 -10.58 37.39 -4.19
C ARG A 29 -9.41 37.47 -5.17
N HIS A 30 -8.19 37.34 -4.66
CA HIS A 30 -6.98 37.34 -5.48
C HIS A 30 -6.51 35.91 -5.66
N VAL A 31 -6.45 35.44 -6.91
CA VAL A 31 -5.78 34.19 -7.25
C VAL A 31 -4.27 34.42 -7.11
N ILE A 32 -3.62 33.62 -6.27
CA ILE A 32 -2.17 33.61 -6.12
C ILE A 32 -1.63 32.52 -7.02
N ASP A 33 -0.70 32.86 -7.90
CA ASP A 33 -0.02 31.88 -8.74
C ASP A 33 1.07 31.14 -7.96
N GLY A 34 1.14 29.83 -8.15
CA GLY A 34 2.04 28.97 -7.39
C GLY A 34 1.80 27.50 -7.64
N GLU A 35 2.43 26.66 -6.83
CA GLU A 35 2.33 25.20 -6.93
C GLU A 35 2.30 24.53 -5.55
N PHE A 36 1.58 23.42 -5.43
CA PHE A 36 1.64 22.60 -4.23
C PHE A 36 2.86 21.68 -4.23
N LYS A 37 3.48 21.53 -3.06
CA LYS A 37 4.55 20.58 -2.78
C LYS A 37 4.29 19.88 -1.46
N ALA A 38 4.74 18.64 -1.35
CA ALA A 38 4.89 17.98 -0.06
C ALA A 38 6.25 18.39 0.53
N GLY A 39 6.23 18.95 1.73
CA GLY A 39 7.42 19.21 2.52
C GLY A 39 7.72 18.09 3.51
N LEU A 40 8.64 18.35 4.44
CA LEU A 40 8.96 17.43 5.52
C LEU A 40 7.72 17.05 6.33
N PHE A 41 7.69 15.78 6.77
CA PHE A 41 6.58 15.21 7.55
C PHE A 41 5.23 15.38 6.86
N ASN A 42 5.23 15.32 5.53
CA ASN A 42 4.06 15.49 4.67
C ASN A 42 3.32 16.81 4.91
N THR A 43 4.03 17.88 5.30
CA THR A 43 3.42 19.21 5.39
C THR A 43 3.06 19.69 3.99
N LEU A 44 1.84 20.17 3.76
CA LEU A 44 1.48 20.74 2.47
C LEU A 44 2.05 22.14 2.35
N ILE A 45 2.85 22.41 1.33
CA ILE A 45 3.44 23.72 1.08
C ILE A 45 2.92 24.26 -0.24
N TYR A 46 2.41 25.48 -0.23
CA TYR A 46 2.12 26.24 -1.46
C TYR A 46 3.29 27.18 -1.75
N HIS A 47 4.06 26.91 -2.82
CA HIS A 47 5.14 27.77 -3.29
C HIS A 47 4.57 28.84 -4.21
N ILE A 48 4.69 30.10 -3.82
CA ILE A 48 4.15 31.23 -4.61
C ILE A 48 5.16 31.56 -5.71
N LYS A 49 4.71 31.48 -6.98
CA LYS A 49 5.53 31.85 -8.13
C LYS A 49 5.69 33.37 -8.10
N SER A 50 6.92 33.84 -8.33
CA SER A 50 7.42 35.18 -8.01
C SER A 50 6.34 36.26 -7.86
N PRO A 51 6.38 37.00 -6.75
CA PRO A 51 5.43 38.06 -6.48
C PRO A 51 5.31 39.01 -7.67
N SER A 52 4.17 38.99 -8.36
CA SER A 52 3.93 39.97 -9.44
C SER A 52 3.94 41.34 -8.78
N LYS A 53 4.90 42.20 -9.19
CA LYS A 53 5.03 43.60 -8.79
C LYS A 53 3.64 44.24 -8.77
N GLY A 54 3.11 44.58 -7.60
CA GLY A 54 1.71 44.97 -7.43
C GLY A 54 1.06 44.29 -6.21
N ILE A 55 0.43 43.12 -6.41
CA ILE A 55 -0.42 42.49 -5.38
C ILE A 55 0.38 42.07 -4.13
N THR A 56 1.62 41.68 -4.31
CA THR A 56 2.42 41.01 -3.27
C THR A 56 3.24 41.97 -2.42
N GLU A 57 3.67 43.10 -2.99
CA GLU A 57 4.24 44.24 -2.26
C GLU A 57 3.15 44.95 -1.43
N GLU A 58 1.94 45.11 -1.97
CA GLU A 58 0.82 45.70 -1.23
C GLU A 58 0.34 44.81 -0.06
N LEU A 59 0.44 43.48 -0.22
CA LEU A 59 -0.10 42.52 0.74
C LEU A 59 0.95 41.82 1.61
N ASN A 60 2.24 42.10 1.41
CA ASN A 60 3.35 41.42 2.09
C ASN A 60 3.17 39.89 2.12
N LEU A 61 2.83 39.29 0.99
CA LEU A 61 2.59 37.85 0.91
C LEU A 61 3.90 37.08 1.09
N PRO A 62 3.90 35.97 1.85
CA PRO A 62 5.09 35.14 2.00
C PRO A 62 5.44 34.42 0.70
N TYR A 63 6.69 33.99 0.53
CA TYR A 63 7.09 33.13 -0.60
C TYR A 63 6.48 31.72 -0.55
N GLN A 64 6.09 31.28 0.64
CA GLN A 64 5.49 29.97 0.87
C GLN A 64 4.40 30.05 1.92
N VAL A 65 3.32 29.29 1.72
CA VAL A 65 2.29 29.05 2.73
C VAL A 65 2.38 27.60 3.15
N LYS A 66 2.74 27.34 4.41
CA LYS A 66 2.78 26.00 4.99
C LYS A 66 1.42 25.70 5.63
N LEU A 67 0.88 24.53 5.32
CA LEU A 67 -0.42 24.07 5.76
C LEU A 67 -0.23 22.75 6.53
N GLY A 68 -0.31 22.84 7.86
CA GLY A 68 -0.30 21.68 8.76
C GLY A 68 -1.71 21.15 9.02
N GLY A 69 -1.82 19.83 9.14
CA GLY A 69 -3.09 19.16 9.43
C GLY A 69 -3.00 17.65 9.29
N ALA A 70 -4.16 16.98 9.41
CA ALA A 70 -4.29 15.54 9.27
C ALA A 70 -4.73 15.15 7.85
N TRP A 71 -3.99 14.24 7.22
CA TRP A 71 -4.31 13.67 5.91
C TRP A 71 -5.37 12.58 5.98
N SER A 72 -6.22 12.54 4.95
CA SER A 72 -7.18 11.48 4.69
C SER A 72 -7.47 11.37 3.19
N LEU A 73 -8.05 10.26 2.75
CA LEU A 73 -8.62 10.13 1.41
C LEU A 73 -10.14 10.33 1.46
N THR A 74 -10.68 11.06 0.49
CA THR A 74 -12.14 11.10 0.27
C THR A 74 -12.62 9.82 -0.42
N LYS A 75 -13.94 9.62 -0.49
CA LYS A 75 -14.55 8.51 -1.26
C LYS A 75 -14.22 8.55 -2.76
N ASN A 76 -13.84 9.72 -3.27
CA ASN A 76 -13.41 9.95 -4.65
C ASN A 76 -11.88 9.88 -4.81
N HIS A 77 -11.19 9.37 -3.78
CA HIS A 77 -9.73 9.22 -3.76
C HIS A 77 -9.00 10.54 -3.94
N GLU A 78 -9.60 11.63 -3.49
CA GLU A 78 -8.97 12.95 -3.42
C GLU A 78 -8.22 13.09 -2.09
N LEU A 79 -7.07 13.77 -2.09
CA LEU A 79 -6.35 14.06 -0.86
C LEU A 79 -7.06 15.16 -0.08
N LYS A 80 -7.47 14.85 1.14
CA LYS A 80 -8.07 15.81 2.07
C LYS A 80 -7.10 16.07 3.23
N LEU A 81 -6.84 17.34 3.51
CA LEU A 81 -6.07 17.80 4.66
C LEU A 81 -7.01 18.57 5.59
N ILE A 82 -7.14 18.11 6.83
CA ILE A 82 -7.93 18.77 7.88
C ILE A 82 -6.98 19.59 8.73
N PHE A 83 -7.13 20.92 8.75
CA PHE A 83 -6.17 21.79 9.42
C PHE A 83 -6.25 21.70 10.94
N ASP A 84 -5.11 21.87 11.59
CA ASP A 84 -5.05 22.05 13.04
C ASP A 84 -5.70 23.40 13.40
N LYS A 85 -6.66 23.38 14.34
CA LYS A 85 -7.46 24.57 14.74
C LYS A 85 -6.60 25.81 15.08
N CYS A 86 -5.35 25.60 15.48
CA CYS A 86 -4.46 26.66 15.97
C CYS A 86 -3.69 27.40 14.88
N GLN A 87 -3.64 26.93 13.63
CA GLN A 87 -2.66 27.47 12.67
C GLN A 87 -3.19 28.60 11.78
N LEU A 88 -4.50 28.67 11.50
CA LEU A 88 -4.98 29.52 10.41
C LEU A 88 -6.35 30.13 10.67
N GLU A 89 -6.36 31.35 11.22
CA GLU A 89 -7.58 32.15 11.30
C GLU A 89 -8.04 32.63 9.91
N GLY A 90 -8.78 31.80 9.15
CA GLY A 90 -9.33 32.23 7.87
C GLY A 90 -9.58 31.15 6.83
N PHE A 91 -9.02 29.96 7.01
CA PHE A 91 -9.31 28.82 6.16
C PHE A 91 -10.63 28.15 6.58
N ARG A 92 -11.28 27.45 5.63
CA ARG A 92 -12.21 26.37 5.99
C ARG A 92 -11.42 25.31 6.75
N ASN A 93 -12.07 24.52 7.61
CA ASN A 93 -11.39 23.52 8.46
C ASN A 93 -10.65 22.42 7.67
N ASP A 94 -10.84 22.35 6.36
CA ASP A 94 -10.18 21.41 5.47
C ASP A 94 -9.86 22.02 4.08
N VAL A 95 -8.94 21.36 3.39
CA VAL A 95 -8.75 21.46 1.94
C VAL A 95 -8.90 20.07 1.32
N VAL A 96 -9.55 20.02 0.16
CA VAL A 96 -9.55 18.84 -0.71
C VAL A 96 -8.78 19.18 -1.99
N LEU A 97 -7.67 18.48 -2.21
CA LEU A 97 -6.87 18.58 -3.43
C LEU A 97 -7.39 17.57 -4.46
N LYS A 98 -7.95 18.11 -5.53
CA LYS A 98 -8.44 17.28 -6.64
C LYS A 98 -7.26 16.77 -7.45
N GLY A 99 -7.16 15.46 -7.62
CA GLY A 99 -5.99 14.85 -8.21
C GLY A 99 -6.10 13.34 -8.32
N GLU A 100 -5.08 12.66 -8.81
CA GLU A 100 -5.08 11.21 -9.01
C GLU A 100 -3.94 10.54 -8.26
N ILE A 101 -4.20 9.36 -7.71
CA ILE A 101 -3.13 8.49 -7.25
C ILE A 101 -2.49 7.88 -8.50
N ILE A 102 -1.25 8.25 -8.77
CA ILE A 102 -0.51 7.85 -9.98
C ILE A 102 0.50 6.73 -9.73
N GLY A 103 0.83 6.46 -8.47
CA GLY A 103 1.79 5.42 -8.11
C GLY A 103 1.87 5.17 -6.62
N ALA A 104 2.40 4.00 -6.27
CA ALA A 104 2.75 3.60 -4.92
C ALA A 104 4.15 2.99 -4.94
N ASN A 105 5.07 3.62 -4.24
CA ASN A 105 6.38 3.05 -3.94
C ASN A 105 6.32 2.35 -2.58
N SER A 106 7.38 1.64 -2.20
CA SER A 106 7.43 0.99 -0.89
C SER A 106 7.30 1.95 0.29
N ASP A 107 7.76 3.19 0.17
CA ASP A 107 7.80 4.18 1.26
C ASP A 107 6.91 5.41 1.01
N SER A 108 6.19 5.44 -0.11
CA SER A 108 5.49 6.64 -0.53
C SER A 108 4.31 6.38 -1.44
N ILE A 109 3.38 7.34 -1.43
CA ILE A 109 2.30 7.46 -2.41
C ILE A 109 2.58 8.68 -3.29
N LEU A 110 2.37 8.52 -4.60
CA LEU A 110 2.48 9.58 -5.58
C LEU A 110 1.09 10.05 -6.01
N PHE A 111 0.82 11.34 -5.82
CA PHE A 111 -0.47 11.94 -6.12
C PHE A 111 -0.31 13.14 -7.06
N SER A 112 -0.93 13.09 -8.24
CA SER A 112 -0.91 14.20 -9.18
C SER A 112 -1.98 15.24 -8.83
N VAL A 113 -1.62 16.52 -8.85
CA VAL A 113 -2.56 17.64 -8.65
C VAL A 113 -2.49 18.56 -9.85
N THR A 114 -3.58 18.65 -10.60
CA THR A 114 -3.72 19.60 -11.71
C THR A 114 -4.33 20.90 -11.21
N GLN A 115 -3.62 22.00 -11.41
CA GLN A 115 -4.02 23.36 -11.03
C GLN A 115 -4.24 24.18 -12.29
N LYS A 116 -5.18 25.15 -12.25
CA LYS A 116 -5.23 26.21 -13.27
C LYS A 116 -4.39 27.40 -12.81
N THR A 117 -3.64 28.05 -13.69
CA THR A 117 -2.99 29.33 -13.38
C THR A 117 -4.02 30.47 -13.44
N LYS A 118 -3.60 31.67 -13.04
CA LYS A 118 -4.38 32.90 -13.25
C LYS A 118 -4.76 33.10 -14.73
N ASP A 119 -3.86 32.78 -15.64
CA ASP A 119 -4.05 32.90 -17.09
C ASP A 119 -4.85 31.74 -17.71
N GLY A 120 -5.29 30.78 -16.90
CA GLY A 120 -6.13 29.66 -17.33
C GLY A 120 -5.36 28.43 -17.84
N PHE A 121 -4.03 28.46 -17.90
CA PHE A 121 -3.22 27.30 -18.25
C PHE A 121 -3.31 26.21 -17.17
N SER A 122 -3.25 24.94 -17.57
CA SER A 122 -3.21 23.83 -16.62
C SER A 122 -1.77 23.46 -16.32
N ARG A 123 -1.45 23.27 -15.03
CA ARG A 123 -0.15 22.79 -14.55
C ARG A 123 -0.38 21.59 -13.64
N THR A 124 0.33 20.51 -13.88
CA THR A 124 0.30 19.32 -13.03
C THR A 124 1.54 19.29 -12.15
N SER A 125 1.33 19.11 -10.85
CA SER A 125 2.39 18.84 -9.86
C SER A 125 2.21 17.43 -9.31
N ILE A 126 3.30 16.83 -8.79
CA ILE A 126 3.25 15.54 -8.11
C ILE A 126 3.57 15.77 -6.64
N LEU A 127 2.64 15.38 -5.77
CA LEU A 127 2.83 15.30 -4.33
C LEU A 127 3.30 13.89 -3.99
N ARG A 128 4.50 13.80 -3.41
CA ARG A 128 5.01 12.55 -2.82
C ARG A 128 4.77 12.62 -1.32
N LEU A 129 3.86 11.79 -0.81
CA LEU A 129 3.70 11.64 0.63
C LEU A 129 4.48 10.42 1.10
N GLU A 130 5.33 10.60 2.10
CA GLU A 130 6.17 9.55 2.71
C GLU A 130 5.43 8.82 3.83
N GLY A 131 5.72 7.54 4.03
CA GLY A 131 5.01 6.73 4.99
C GLY A 131 5.23 5.24 4.83
N ILE A 132 4.33 4.46 5.43
CA ILE A 132 4.43 3.00 5.48
C ILE A 132 3.12 2.39 5.02
N TRP A 133 3.20 1.39 4.15
CA TRP A 133 2.05 0.62 3.70
C TRP A 133 1.73 -0.50 4.69
N GLN A 134 0.44 -0.65 4.98
CA GLN A 134 -0.09 -1.70 5.85
C GLN A 134 -1.45 -2.19 5.36
N ALA A 135 -1.87 -3.36 5.85
CA ALA A 135 -3.25 -3.80 5.73
C ALA A 135 -3.95 -3.57 7.07
N ASP A 136 -5.21 -3.16 7.04
CA ASP A 136 -6.02 -3.10 8.26
C ASP A 136 -6.68 -4.45 8.59
N GLU A 137 -7.44 -4.49 9.68
CA GLU A 137 -8.13 -5.71 10.14
C GLU A 137 -9.18 -6.28 9.17
N TYR A 138 -9.59 -5.49 8.17
CA TYR A 138 -10.53 -5.87 7.12
C TYR A 138 -9.84 -6.16 5.78
N ASN A 139 -8.51 -6.31 5.80
CA ASN A 139 -7.66 -6.49 4.63
C ASN A 139 -7.79 -5.35 3.60
N ARG A 140 -8.10 -4.13 4.05
CA ARG A 140 -8.00 -2.93 3.21
C ARG A 140 -6.57 -2.44 3.19
N LEU A 141 -6.13 -1.93 2.03
CA LEU A 141 -4.83 -1.27 1.95
C LEU A 141 -4.92 0.07 2.70
N ILE A 142 -3.95 0.33 3.56
CA ILE A 142 -3.82 1.60 4.25
C ILE A 142 -2.40 2.13 4.07
N PHE A 143 -2.28 3.45 4.00
CA PHE A 143 -1.00 4.13 4.02
C PHE A 143 -0.91 5.00 5.27
N LYS A 144 0.08 4.72 6.11
CA LYS A 144 0.40 5.52 7.29
C LYS A 144 1.34 6.64 6.87
N ALA A 145 0.78 7.79 6.51
CA ALA A 145 1.55 8.97 6.12
C ALA A 145 2.29 9.53 7.33
N LYS A 146 3.61 9.62 7.23
CA LYS A 146 4.50 10.06 8.32
C LYS A 146 4.19 11.48 8.75
N LYS A 147 4.16 11.71 10.05
CA LYS A 147 4.03 13.03 10.68
C LYS A 147 5.23 13.30 11.59
N GLU A 148 5.26 14.50 12.13
CA GLU A 148 6.25 14.89 13.12
C GLU A 148 6.06 14.07 14.40
N SER A 149 7.15 13.86 15.16
CA SER A 149 7.15 13.11 16.43
C SER A 149 6.61 11.68 16.33
N ASP A 150 7.00 10.93 15.27
CA ASP A 150 6.62 9.52 15.04
C ASP A 150 5.11 9.24 15.02
N LYS A 151 4.32 10.27 14.71
CA LYS A 151 2.88 10.13 14.47
C LYS A 151 2.62 9.77 13.01
N TYR A 152 1.42 9.27 12.75
CA TYR A 152 0.97 8.92 11.40
C TYR A 152 -0.49 9.31 11.18
N ASP A 153 -0.75 9.85 10.00
CA ASP A 153 -2.11 9.94 9.47
C ASP A 153 -2.42 8.65 8.68
N THR A 154 -3.66 8.18 8.71
CA THR A 154 -4.04 6.93 8.03
C THR A 154 -4.92 7.22 6.82
N LEU A 155 -4.38 6.98 5.63
CA LEU A 155 -5.11 7.05 4.37
C LEU A 155 -5.66 5.66 4.06
N VAL A 156 -6.98 5.52 4.08
CA VAL A 156 -7.67 4.24 3.82
C VAL A 156 -8.08 4.17 2.35
N PHE A 157 -7.67 3.10 1.67
CA PHE A 157 -7.94 2.90 0.27
C PHE A 157 -9.25 2.09 0.10
N GLU A 158 -10.37 2.78 -0.11
CA GLU A 158 -11.72 2.16 -0.10
C GLU A 158 -12.09 1.37 -1.38
N GLY A 159 -11.29 1.48 -2.44
CA GLY A 159 -11.39 0.69 -3.65
C GLY A 159 -11.12 -0.80 -3.46
N ARG A 160 -11.18 -1.56 -4.56
CA ARG A 160 -10.90 -3.00 -4.55
C ARG A 160 -9.43 -3.24 -4.85
N TRP A 161 -8.87 -4.34 -4.37
CA TRP A 161 -7.58 -4.82 -4.86
C TRP A 161 -7.71 -6.28 -5.30
N GLU A 162 -6.82 -6.68 -6.21
CA GLU A 162 -6.72 -8.03 -6.77
C GLU A 162 -5.26 -8.38 -7.02
N ILE A 163 -4.99 -9.64 -7.34
CA ILE A 163 -3.66 -10.10 -7.76
C ILE A 163 -3.67 -10.27 -9.28
N ASN A 164 -2.66 -9.71 -9.95
CA ASN A 164 -2.50 -9.90 -11.39
C ASN A 164 -1.78 -11.22 -11.73
N LYS A 165 -1.44 -11.42 -13.01
CA LYS A 165 -0.76 -12.65 -13.46
C LYS A 165 0.69 -12.78 -12.96
N GLN A 166 1.30 -11.67 -12.58
CA GLN A 166 2.66 -11.57 -12.03
C GLN A 166 2.66 -11.65 -10.49
N HIS A 167 1.56 -12.09 -9.89
CA HIS A 167 1.41 -12.16 -8.44
C HIS A 167 1.56 -10.81 -7.72
N LYS A 168 1.39 -9.69 -8.41
CA LYS A 168 1.45 -8.35 -7.82
C LYS A 168 0.07 -7.85 -7.41
N ILE A 169 0.02 -7.03 -6.36
CA ILE A 169 -1.24 -6.40 -5.93
C ILE A 169 -1.57 -5.24 -6.87
N VAL A 170 -2.78 -5.27 -7.43
CA VAL A 170 -3.35 -4.19 -8.23
C VAL A 170 -4.53 -3.61 -7.47
N TYR A 171 -4.38 -2.38 -7.00
CA TYR A 171 -5.48 -1.60 -6.46
C TYR A 171 -6.27 -0.96 -7.59
N LYS A 172 -7.60 -0.97 -7.50
CA LYS A 172 -8.52 -0.41 -8.48
C LYS A 172 -9.57 0.46 -7.80
N TYR A 173 -9.80 1.64 -8.36
CA TYR A 173 -10.81 2.58 -7.88
C TYR A 173 -11.46 3.33 -9.03
N THR A 174 -12.64 3.88 -8.77
CA THR A 174 -13.42 4.66 -9.74
C THR A 174 -13.75 6.00 -9.12
N LYS A 175 -13.66 7.07 -9.91
CA LYS A 175 -14.12 8.39 -9.50
C LYS A 175 -15.54 8.64 -9.98
N ASP A 176 -16.34 9.29 -9.15
CA ASP A 176 -17.75 9.58 -9.47
C ASP A 176 -17.89 10.46 -10.73
N ARG A 177 -16.92 11.32 -11.00
CA ARG A 177 -17.00 12.36 -12.04
C ARG A 177 -16.93 11.81 -13.47
N ASP A 178 -16.03 10.89 -13.75
CA ASP A 178 -15.78 10.37 -15.10
C ASP A 178 -16.06 8.87 -15.23
N LYS A 179 -16.36 8.19 -14.10
CA LYS A 179 -16.58 6.74 -14.02
C LYS A 179 -15.41 5.91 -14.59
N SER A 180 -14.22 6.50 -14.74
CA SER A 180 -13.07 5.79 -15.25
C SER A 180 -12.47 4.92 -14.14
N GLU A 181 -12.12 3.68 -14.48
CA GLU A 181 -11.35 2.83 -13.56
C GLU A 181 -9.88 3.25 -13.62
N ARG A 182 -9.32 3.52 -12.45
CA ARG A 182 -7.90 3.79 -12.23
C ARG A 182 -7.29 2.62 -11.48
N SER A 183 -6.01 2.37 -11.74
CA SER A 183 -5.27 1.31 -11.05
C SER A 183 -3.93 1.81 -10.51
N VAL A 184 -3.51 1.19 -9.41
CA VAL A 184 -2.18 1.39 -8.80
C VAL A 184 -1.57 0.03 -8.58
N LEU A 185 -0.39 -0.19 -9.16
CA LEU A 185 0.38 -1.42 -9.01
C LEU A 185 1.29 -1.29 -7.79
N PHE A 186 1.33 -2.33 -6.97
CA PHE A 186 2.27 -2.46 -5.86
C PHE A 186 3.29 -3.53 -6.19
N ASP A 187 4.56 -3.15 -6.27
CA ASP A 187 5.64 -4.09 -6.51
C ASP A 187 6.12 -4.72 -5.19
N GLY A 188 6.23 -6.03 -5.15
CA GLY A 188 6.52 -6.76 -3.91
C GLY A 188 6.41 -8.28 -4.04
N PHE A 189 6.59 -8.96 -2.91
CA PHE A 189 6.69 -10.42 -2.85
C PHE A 189 5.84 -11.00 -1.72
N TRP A 190 5.23 -12.15 -1.98
CA TRP A 190 4.45 -12.90 -1.00
C TRP A 190 5.34 -13.71 -0.05
N ASN A 191 4.92 -13.79 1.20
CA ASN A 191 5.52 -14.61 2.24
C ASN A 191 4.44 -15.20 3.18
N ILE A 192 4.71 -16.37 3.74
CA ILE A 192 3.83 -17.08 4.69
C ILE A 192 4.67 -17.39 5.94
N SER A 193 4.83 -16.38 6.79
CA SER A 193 5.67 -16.48 8.00
C SER A 193 4.89 -16.80 9.27
N LYS A 194 3.55 -16.72 9.23
CA LYS A 194 2.67 -16.90 10.38
C LYS A 194 1.41 -17.67 9.98
N LYS A 195 0.84 -18.40 10.94
CA LYS A 195 -0.45 -19.06 10.78
C LYS A 195 -1.54 -18.02 10.52
N ASP A 196 -2.49 -18.35 9.64
CA ASP A 196 -3.67 -17.52 9.30
C ASP A 196 -3.33 -16.09 8.81
N THR A 197 -2.08 -15.87 8.36
CA THR A 197 -1.60 -14.60 7.82
C THR A 197 -0.85 -14.82 6.52
N LEU A 198 -1.15 -14.00 5.51
CA LEU A 198 -0.41 -13.93 4.27
C LEU A 198 0.20 -12.53 4.15
N THR A 199 1.52 -12.45 4.08
CA THR A 199 2.24 -11.17 4.04
C THR A 199 2.67 -10.84 2.62
N TYR A 200 2.45 -9.61 2.17
CA TYR A 200 3.03 -9.06 0.95
C TYR A 200 4.05 -7.99 1.31
N HIS A 201 5.33 -8.26 1.08
CA HIS A 201 6.41 -7.32 1.36
C HIS A 201 6.61 -6.39 0.16
N LEU A 202 6.48 -5.08 0.38
CA LEU A 202 6.92 -4.09 -0.60
C LEU A 202 8.40 -3.78 -0.44
N ASP A 203 8.84 -3.71 0.82
CA ASP A 203 10.23 -3.43 1.19
C ASP A 203 10.50 -3.89 2.63
N PHE A 204 11.53 -4.71 2.77
CA PHE A 204 11.96 -5.25 4.06
C PHE A 204 12.58 -4.17 4.96
N MET A 205 13.26 -3.18 4.38
CA MET A 205 13.97 -2.14 5.15
C MET A 205 13.00 -1.14 5.78
N ASN A 206 12.00 -0.71 5.02
CA ASN A 206 11.03 0.28 5.46
C ASN A 206 9.83 -0.31 6.22
N ARG A 207 9.81 -1.63 6.45
CA ARG A 207 8.71 -2.37 7.09
C ARG A 207 7.35 -2.12 6.43
N SER A 208 7.35 -1.76 5.16
CA SER A 208 6.15 -1.61 4.35
C SER A 208 5.71 -2.96 3.84
N LEU A 209 4.65 -3.47 4.44
CA LEU A 209 4.12 -4.80 4.18
C LEU A 209 2.62 -4.83 4.38
N PHE A 210 1.93 -5.70 3.66
CA PHE A 210 0.52 -5.98 3.89
C PHE A 210 0.37 -7.33 4.59
N ASP A 211 0.06 -7.32 5.88
CA ASP A 211 -0.29 -8.52 6.64
C ASP A 211 -1.79 -8.80 6.51
N PHE A 212 -2.16 -9.68 5.58
CA PHE A 212 -3.55 -10.04 5.37
C PHE A 212 -3.98 -11.19 6.27
N ARG A 213 -5.10 -11.03 6.96
CA ARG A 213 -5.77 -12.12 7.67
C ARG A 213 -6.45 -13.03 6.67
N VAL A 214 -6.08 -14.30 6.67
CA VAL A 214 -6.61 -15.31 5.76
C VAL A 214 -7.34 -16.41 6.53
N GLY A 215 -8.32 -17.02 5.88
CA GLY A 215 -9.01 -18.20 6.35
C GLY A 215 -8.27 -19.46 5.93
N LYS A 216 -9.03 -20.50 5.55
CA LYS A 216 -8.48 -21.81 5.21
C LYS A 216 -7.52 -21.73 4.02
N GLY A 217 -6.30 -22.21 4.23
CA GLY A 217 -5.32 -22.47 3.18
C GLY A 217 -5.50 -23.87 2.58
N ILE A 218 -5.45 -23.96 1.26
CA ILE A 218 -5.45 -25.22 0.50
C ILE A 218 -4.19 -25.20 -0.36
N VAL A 219 -3.34 -26.21 -0.19
CA VAL A 219 -2.10 -26.37 -0.94
C VAL A 219 -2.25 -27.50 -1.94
N SER A 220 -1.81 -27.23 -3.17
CA SER A 220 -1.78 -28.17 -4.29
C SER A 220 -0.38 -28.21 -4.91
N GLN A 221 -0.19 -29.08 -5.90
CA GLN A 221 1.11 -29.29 -6.55
C GLN A 221 1.69 -28.04 -7.25
N ASN A 222 0.86 -27.10 -7.68
CA ASN A 222 1.29 -25.91 -8.42
C ASN A 222 0.72 -24.60 -7.87
N ASN A 223 0.02 -24.66 -6.73
CA ASN A 223 -0.58 -23.47 -6.16
C ASN A 223 -0.80 -23.55 -4.65
N ILE A 224 -0.85 -22.38 -4.03
CA ILE A 224 -1.32 -22.17 -2.67
C ILE A 224 -2.55 -21.26 -2.76
N LYS A 225 -3.68 -21.73 -2.26
CA LYS A 225 -4.96 -21.02 -2.29
C LYS A 225 -5.39 -20.66 -0.88
N TYR A 226 -5.64 -19.39 -0.63
CA TYR A 226 -6.19 -18.91 0.64
C TYR A 226 -7.57 -18.29 0.45
N GLU A 227 -8.47 -18.56 1.38
CA GLU A 227 -9.66 -17.74 1.55
C GLU A 227 -9.28 -16.39 2.18
N ILE A 228 -9.74 -15.28 1.59
CA ILE A 228 -9.51 -13.94 2.11
C ILE A 228 -10.80 -13.12 2.05
N GLY A 229 -11.14 -12.48 3.17
CA GLY A 229 -12.20 -11.48 3.23
C GLY A 229 -11.64 -10.12 2.83
N ILE A 230 -11.99 -9.62 1.64
CA ILE A 230 -11.63 -8.25 1.20
C ILE A 230 -12.83 -7.34 1.49
N GLY A 231 -12.75 -6.56 2.57
CA GLY A 231 -13.89 -5.80 3.09
C GLY A 231 -13.95 -4.35 2.61
N ALA A 232 -14.87 -4.04 1.70
CA ALA A 232 -15.49 -2.71 1.66
C ALA A 232 -16.58 -2.68 2.75
N ARG A 233 -16.53 -1.67 3.62
CA ARG A 233 -17.36 -1.48 4.84
C ARG A 233 -18.88 -1.66 4.64
N ALA A 234 -19.36 -1.61 3.39
CA ALA A 234 -20.77 -1.58 3.01
C ALA A 234 -21.50 -2.95 3.03
N ARG A 235 -20.84 -4.07 3.34
CA ARG A 235 -21.51 -5.39 3.37
C ARG A 235 -21.37 -6.09 4.72
N ARG A 236 -22.52 -6.46 5.31
CA ARG A 236 -22.65 -7.24 6.57
C ARG A 236 -21.91 -8.59 6.56
N ARG A 237 -21.57 -9.13 5.37
CA ARG A 237 -20.71 -10.31 5.22
C ARG A 237 -19.69 -10.07 4.10
N PRO A 238 -18.38 -10.19 4.36
CA PRO A 238 -17.38 -10.20 3.29
C PRO A 238 -17.71 -11.34 2.33
N LYS A 239 -17.69 -11.09 1.01
CA LYS A 239 -17.72 -12.21 0.06
C LYS A 239 -16.37 -12.89 0.16
N ALA A 240 -16.35 -14.16 0.60
CA ALA A 240 -15.15 -14.99 0.56
C ALA A 240 -14.56 -14.94 -0.85
N ARG A 241 -13.34 -14.44 -0.96
CA ARG A 241 -12.56 -14.47 -2.20
C ARG A 241 -11.41 -15.43 -1.99
N TYR A 242 -10.93 -15.98 -3.09
CA TYR A 242 -9.75 -16.82 -3.06
C TYR A 242 -8.58 -16.07 -3.66
N LEU A 243 -7.49 -16.06 -2.92
CA LEU A 243 -6.19 -15.64 -3.36
C LEU A 243 -5.42 -16.89 -3.77
N VAL A 244 -4.98 -16.96 -5.03
CA VAL A 244 -4.25 -18.12 -5.55
C VAL A 244 -2.85 -17.67 -5.95
N LEU A 245 -1.84 -18.22 -5.30
CA LEU A 245 -0.43 -18.08 -5.66
C LEU A 245 -0.04 -19.29 -6.49
N TYR A 246 0.40 -19.07 -7.72
CA TYR A 246 0.88 -20.12 -8.61
C TYR A 246 2.40 -20.21 -8.49
N GLY A 247 2.93 -21.42 -8.59
CA GLY A 247 4.34 -21.65 -8.38
C GLY A 247 4.73 -23.11 -8.46
N LYS A 248 5.96 -23.40 -8.10
CA LYS A 248 6.55 -24.75 -8.14
C LYS A 248 7.14 -25.09 -6.79
N TRP A 249 6.85 -26.31 -6.33
CA TRP A 249 7.52 -26.85 -5.14
C TRP A 249 8.90 -27.36 -5.50
N ASN A 250 9.87 -26.98 -4.69
CA ASN A 250 11.27 -27.39 -4.80
C ASN A 250 11.77 -27.85 -3.41
N ILE A 251 12.70 -28.80 -3.37
CA ILE A 251 13.36 -29.23 -2.13
C ILE A 251 14.83 -28.88 -2.24
N ARG A 252 15.30 -28.00 -1.37
CA ARG A 252 16.69 -27.57 -1.30
C ARG A 252 17.36 -28.15 -0.06
N LYS A 253 18.56 -28.72 -0.22
CA LYS A 253 19.28 -29.39 0.89
C LYS A 253 19.49 -28.50 2.12
N SER A 254 19.76 -27.20 1.92
CA SER A 254 20.07 -26.24 2.99
C SER A 254 18.86 -25.55 3.62
N VAL A 255 17.71 -25.54 2.92
CA VAL A 255 16.56 -24.69 3.26
C VAL A 255 15.28 -25.51 3.49
N GLY A 256 15.21 -26.73 2.95
CA GLY A 256 14.04 -27.58 3.01
C GLY A 256 13.08 -27.36 1.85
N LEU A 257 11.78 -27.28 2.15
CA LEU A 257 10.73 -27.18 1.14
C LEU A 257 10.50 -25.72 0.76
N VAL A 258 10.59 -25.39 -0.52
CA VAL A 258 10.44 -24.03 -1.04
C VAL A 258 9.32 -24.00 -2.08
N PHE A 259 8.46 -23.00 -2.02
CA PHE A 259 7.48 -22.70 -3.06
C PHE A 259 7.95 -21.50 -3.87
N GLU A 260 8.41 -21.74 -5.10
CA GLU A 260 8.94 -20.72 -5.99
C GLU A 260 7.81 -20.12 -6.84
N ILE A 261 7.69 -18.80 -6.80
CA ILE A 261 6.71 -17.99 -7.53
C ILE A 261 7.46 -17.13 -8.54
N ASP A 262 7.00 -17.15 -9.79
CA ASP A 262 7.51 -16.29 -10.87
C ASP A 262 6.73 -14.97 -10.86
N TYR A 263 7.43 -13.87 -10.61
CA TYR A 263 6.87 -12.51 -10.57
C TYR A 263 6.99 -11.78 -11.92
N GLY A 264 7.43 -12.48 -12.97
CA GLY A 264 7.73 -11.90 -14.28
C GLY A 264 9.13 -11.29 -14.36
N ASP A 265 9.53 -10.93 -15.58
CA ASP A 265 10.82 -10.25 -15.87
C ASP A 265 12.05 -10.98 -15.31
N GLY A 266 11.99 -12.31 -15.22
CA GLY A 266 13.04 -13.16 -14.66
C GLY A 266 13.15 -13.13 -13.13
N GLN A 267 12.25 -12.42 -12.44
CA GLN A 267 12.23 -12.37 -10.98
C GLN A 267 11.48 -13.58 -10.41
N THR A 268 12.17 -14.41 -9.63
CA THR A 268 11.57 -15.53 -8.89
C THR A 268 11.73 -15.30 -7.40
N GLY A 269 10.63 -15.37 -6.65
CA GLY A 269 10.64 -15.33 -5.19
C GLY A 269 10.28 -16.69 -4.60
N GLY A 270 10.92 -17.08 -3.49
CA GLY A 270 10.67 -18.36 -2.82
C GLY A 270 10.03 -18.16 -1.45
N ILE A 271 8.96 -18.91 -1.15
CA ILE A 271 8.43 -19.05 0.21
C ILE A 271 9.04 -20.30 0.82
N VAL A 272 9.79 -20.11 1.90
CA VAL A 272 10.49 -21.19 2.61
C VAL A 272 9.59 -21.79 3.67
N PHE A 273 9.52 -23.12 3.69
CA PHE A 273 8.81 -23.88 4.71
C PHE A 273 9.75 -24.88 5.37
N SER A 274 9.72 -24.88 6.70
CA SER A 274 10.06 -26.09 7.44
C SER A 274 8.91 -27.10 7.26
N ALA A 275 9.22 -28.38 7.20
CA ALA A 275 8.20 -29.39 7.03
C ALA A 275 8.51 -30.65 7.84
N GLU A 276 7.45 -31.26 8.36
CA GLU A 276 7.50 -32.63 8.88
C GLU A 276 6.92 -33.56 7.82
N ALA A 277 7.73 -34.51 7.36
CA ALA A 277 7.36 -35.44 6.31
C ALA A 277 6.94 -36.78 6.90
N LYS A 278 5.78 -37.29 6.46
CA LYS A 278 5.26 -38.62 6.81
C LYS A 278 4.94 -39.40 5.54
N LEU A 279 5.38 -40.65 5.48
CA LEU A 279 5.01 -41.56 4.41
C LEU A 279 3.58 -42.07 4.65
N THR A 280 2.73 -41.98 3.63
CA THR A 280 1.36 -42.51 3.66
C THR A 280 1.32 -43.95 3.13
N ALA A 281 0.25 -44.68 3.43
CA ALA A 281 0.03 -46.04 2.93
C ALA A 281 0.15 -46.12 1.38
N ASP A 282 -0.34 -45.10 0.67
CA ASP A 282 -0.27 -45.01 -0.80
C ASP A 282 1.11 -44.64 -1.37
N SER A 283 2.19 -44.77 -0.60
CA SER A 283 3.54 -44.36 -1.02
C SER A 283 3.67 -42.87 -1.41
N ARG A 284 2.83 -42.00 -0.83
CA ARG A 284 2.93 -40.54 -0.97
C ARG A 284 3.57 -39.93 0.26
N ILE A 285 4.18 -38.77 0.12
CA ILE A 285 4.77 -38.04 1.25
C ILE A 285 3.86 -36.87 1.59
N LYS A 286 3.34 -36.87 2.82
CA LYS A 286 2.59 -35.75 3.38
C LYS A 286 3.55 -34.87 4.18
N PHE A 287 3.64 -33.61 3.79
CA PHE A 287 4.38 -32.56 4.47
C PHE A 287 3.41 -31.71 5.28
N GLU A 288 3.62 -31.63 6.59
CA GLU A 288 2.97 -30.62 7.43
C GLU A 288 3.83 -29.35 7.43
N LEU A 289 3.30 -28.27 6.86
CA LEU A 289 4.05 -27.03 6.66
C LEU A 289 4.15 -26.25 7.98
N LYS A 290 5.36 -25.78 8.25
CA LYS A 290 5.73 -25.02 9.44
C LYS A 290 6.45 -23.74 9.00
N THR A 291 6.31 -22.69 9.81
CA THR A 291 7.15 -21.49 9.72
C THR A 291 8.62 -21.87 9.88
N GLU A 292 9.54 -20.97 9.52
CA GLU A 292 10.98 -21.14 9.80
C GLU A 292 11.28 -21.40 11.29
N SER A 293 10.47 -20.84 12.21
CA SER A 293 10.57 -21.09 13.65
C SER A 293 10.00 -22.45 14.12
N GLY A 294 9.59 -23.32 13.20
CA GLY A 294 9.01 -24.64 13.49
C GLY A 294 7.53 -24.63 13.90
N LYS A 295 6.87 -23.47 13.99
CA LYS A 295 5.43 -23.39 14.30
C LYS A 295 4.58 -23.89 13.14
N SER A 296 3.56 -24.71 13.42
CA SER A 296 2.65 -25.23 12.40
C SER A 296 1.82 -24.12 11.75
N LEU A 297 1.72 -24.16 10.42
CA LEU A 297 0.83 -23.30 9.63
C LEU A 297 -0.59 -23.88 9.52
N GLY A 298 -0.82 -25.11 9.99
CA GLY A 298 -2.11 -25.79 9.84
C GLY A 298 -2.44 -26.21 8.40
N ILE A 299 -1.43 -26.27 7.54
CA ILE A 299 -1.56 -26.60 6.12
C ILE A 299 -0.67 -27.80 5.82
N SER A 300 -1.13 -28.71 4.97
CA SER A 300 -0.35 -29.85 4.53
C SER A 300 -0.30 -29.97 3.01
N LEU A 301 0.85 -30.39 2.50
CA LEU A 301 1.08 -30.70 1.10
C LEU A 301 1.30 -32.21 0.96
N THR A 302 0.62 -32.86 0.02
CA THR A 302 0.87 -34.27 -0.31
C THR A 302 1.50 -34.36 -1.70
N LEU A 303 2.70 -34.91 -1.80
CA LEU A 303 3.41 -35.11 -3.07
C LEU A 303 3.54 -36.60 -3.40
N SER A 304 3.46 -36.92 -4.69
CA SER A 304 3.75 -38.26 -5.18
C SER A 304 5.27 -38.51 -5.24
N ARG A 305 5.66 -39.79 -5.15
CA ARG A 305 7.05 -40.24 -5.18
C ARG A 305 7.79 -39.89 -6.48
N THR A 306 7.07 -39.76 -7.59
CA THR A 306 7.65 -39.42 -8.91
C THR A 306 8.17 -37.99 -8.97
N ILE A 307 7.56 -37.06 -8.23
CA ILE A 307 8.01 -35.66 -8.15
C ILE A 307 9.34 -35.55 -7.39
N LEU A 308 9.57 -36.44 -6.43
CA LEU A 308 10.80 -36.46 -5.61
C LEU A 308 12.00 -37.09 -6.32
N LYS A 309 11.78 -37.94 -7.33
CA LYS A 309 12.87 -38.63 -8.07
C LYS A 309 13.78 -37.69 -8.86
N ALA A 310 13.31 -36.51 -9.26
CA ALA A 310 14.14 -35.57 -10.02
C ALA A 310 15.01 -34.64 -9.13
N VAL A 311 14.64 -34.41 -7.86
CA VAL A 311 15.25 -33.34 -7.03
C VAL A 311 15.59 -33.77 -5.58
N GLY A 312 15.01 -34.86 -5.08
CA GLY A 312 15.04 -35.24 -3.66
C GLY A 312 15.36 -36.71 -3.39
N GLU A 313 16.20 -37.35 -4.21
CA GLU A 313 16.51 -38.79 -4.07
C GLU A 313 17.08 -39.17 -2.70
N LEU A 314 17.91 -38.31 -2.10
CA LEU A 314 18.51 -38.54 -0.79
C LEU A 314 17.46 -38.47 0.35
N TYR A 315 16.53 -37.52 0.26
CA TYR A 315 15.42 -37.37 1.22
C TYR A 315 14.44 -38.53 1.18
N SER A 316 14.14 -38.99 -0.04
CA SER A 316 13.33 -40.18 -0.25
C SER A 316 13.98 -41.37 0.44
N LYS A 317 15.27 -41.62 0.18
CA LYS A 317 15.99 -42.78 0.73
C LYS A 317 15.99 -42.85 2.27
N VAL A 318 16.13 -41.71 2.97
CA VAL A 318 16.12 -41.68 4.45
C VAL A 318 14.74 -42.03 5.01
N LEU A 319 13.67 -41.38 4.51
CA LEU A 319 12.28 -41.66 4.93
C LEU A 319 11.79 -43.08 4.59
N PHE A 320 12.36 -43.69 3.55
CA PHE A 320 12.02 -45.07 3.13
C PHE A 320 12.88 -46.15 3.82
N SER A 321 13.92 -45.78 4.57
CA SER A 321 14.54 -46.71 5.51
C SER A 321 13.62 -46.77 6.73
N GLU A 322 13.01 -47.92 7.01
CA GLU A 322 11.91 -48.11 7.99
C GLU A 322 12.23 -47.72 9.45
N LYS A 323 13.37 -47.06 9.71
CA LYS A 323 13.87 -46.69 11.04
C LYS A 323 13.43 -45.29 11.50
N GLU A 324 12.98 -44.39 10.62
CA GLU A 324 12.59 -43.03 11.04
C GLU A 324 11.19 -42.63 10.53
N LYS A 325 10.27 -42.35 11.47
CA LYS A 325 8.87 -41.99 11.19
C LYS A 325 8.65 -40.50 10.91
N ALA A 326 9.68 -39.67 11.10
CA ALA A 326 9.64 -38.23 10.84
C ALA A 326 11.05 -37.71 10.61
N VAL A 327 11.26 -36.95 9.53
CA VAL A 327 12.48 -36.17 9.30
C VAL A 327 12.15 -34.70 9.55
N TYR A 328 12.89 -34.06 10.45
CA TYR A 328 12.83 -32.62 10.70
C TYR A 328 13.82 -31.92 9.77
N ILE A 329 13.32 -31.06 8.88
CA ILE A 329 14.17 -30.24 8.03
C ILE A 329 14.22 -28.84 8.63
N GLY A 330 15.33 -28.55 9.31
CA GLY A 330 15.65 -27.21 9.84
C GLY A 330 16.41 -26.40 8.81
N GLY A 331 15.91 -25.21 8.48
CA GLY A 331 16.51 -24.28 7.54
C GLY A 331 17.72 -23.57 8.14
N GLY A 332 18.83 -23.57 7.40
CA GLY A 332 19.97 -22.69 7.64
C GLY A 332 19.78 -21.35 6.90
N VAL A 333 20.00 -20.26 7.62
CA VAL A 333 19.92 -18.85 7.17
C VAL A 333 20.83 -18.60 5.97
N ARG A 334 20.42 -17.76 4.99
CA ARG A 334 21.30 -16.80 4.31
C ARG A 334 20.56 -15.75 3.44
N TRP A 335 20.74 -14.49 3.85
CA TRP A 335 20.65 -13.15 3.23
C TRP A 335 19.42 -12.76 2.40
#